data_AF-A0A838JE36-F1
#
_entry.id   AF-A0A838JE36-F1
#
_cell.length_a   1.000
_cell.length_b   1.000
_cell.length_c   1.000
_cell.angle_alpha   90.00
_cell.angle_beta   90.00
_cell.angle_gamma   90.00
#
_symmetry.space_group_name_H-M   'P 1'
#
loop_
_entity.id
_entity.type
_entity.pdbx_description
1 polymer ?
#
loop_
_entity_poly.entity_id
_entity_poly.type
_entity_poly.pdbx_seq_one_letter_code
_entity_poly.pdbx_strand_id
1 'polypeptide(L)'
;NEAGLALMLEEARKVKMNTPSGPGFSSSVDIIDKLPVDNFIKPTGLPGLYLLPAGKTRLNPADLLSMPEMGQFLKWASQPVDFIIIDCPPLNHGDAHVLGSLSDQTLVVVDATKDRMKQVLNTKEDLANTGIKVCGLIVNKLGRWV
;
A
#
# COMPACT_ATOMS: atom_id res chain seq x y z
N ASN A 1 -18.24 -12.62 -14.33
CA ASN A 1 -17.31 -12.12 -15.36
C ASN A 1 -17.16 -10.62 -15.14
N GLU A 2 -16.00 -10.03 -14.89
CA GLU A 2 -14.61 -10.35 -15.20
C GLU A 2 -13.76 -9.31 -14.43
N ALA A 3 -12.58 -9.69 -13.93
CA ALA A 3 -11.64 -8.88 -13.12
C ALA A 3 -12.11 -8.56 -11.69
N GLY A 4 -11.49 -9.23 -10.70
CA GLY A 4 -11.62 -8.86 -9.30
C GLY A 4 -11.12 -7.44 -9.08
N LEU A 5 -11.91 -6.64 -8.38
CA LEU A 5 -11.65 -5.22 -8.27
C LEU A 5 -10.48 -4.94 -7.33
N ALA A 6 -9.46 -4.25 -7.82
CA ALA A 6 -8.27 -3.92 -7.04
C ALA A 6 -8.18 -2.40 -6.81
N LEU A 7 -7.94 -2.02 -5.56
CA LEU A 7 -7.57 -0.66 -5.20
C LEU A 7 -6.08 -0.59 -4.87
N MET A 8 -5.33 0.24 -5.60
CA MET A 8 -3.92 0.50 -5.27
C MET A 8 -3.79 1.72 -4.36
N LEU A 9 -3.12 1.57 -3.22
CA LEU A 9 -2.72 2.68 -2.34
C LEU A 9 -1.28 3.06 -2.65
N GLU A 10 -1.00 4.31 -3.00
CA GLU A 10 0.37 4.79 -3.22
C GLU A 10 0.93 5.43 -1.94
N GLU A 11 2.20 5.18 -1.66
CA GLU A 11 2.92 5.83 -0.56
C GLU A 11 2.96 7.36 -0.75
N ALA A 12 2.62 8.11 0.32
CA ALA A 12 2.57 9.58 0.31
C ALA A 12 3.87 10.28 -0.11
N ARG A 13 5.01 9.60 -0.05
CA ARG A 13 6.33 10.16 -0.42
C ARG A 13 6.61 10.15 -1.93
N LYS A 14 5.92 9.32 -2.72
CA LYS A 14 6.33 9.00 -4.11
C LYS A 14 5.51 9.62 -5.23
N VAL A 15 4.43 10.36 -4.94
CA VAL A 15 3.49 10.79 -5.99
C VAL A 15 4.11 11.80 -6.97
N LYS A 16 4.70 11.26 -8.05
CA LYS A 16 4.97 11.91 -9.35
C LYS A 16 4.21 11.20 -10.47
N MET A 17 3.09 10.54 -10.18
CA MET A 17 2.14 10.19 -11.23
C MET A 17 1.29 11.40 -11.55
N ASN A 18 1.00 11.59 -12.83
CA ASN A 18 0.21 12.69 -13.38
C ASN A 18 -1.29 12.50 -13.04
N THR A 19 -1.61 12.25 -11.76
CA THR A 19 -2.96 11.99 -11.28
C THR A 19 -3.71 13.32 -11.15
N PRO A 20 -4.97 13.40 -11.61
CA PRO A 20 -5.79 14.59 -11.42
C PRO A 20 -5.85 14.96 -9.94
N SER A 21 -5.62 16.23 -9.64
CA SER A 21 -5.70 16.78 -8.28
C SER A 21 -7.11 16.59 -7.71
N GLY A 22 -7.30 15.57 -6.89
CA GLY A 22 -8.51 15.33 -6.09
C GLY A 22 -8.19 15.33 -4.58
N PRO A 23 -9.22 15.34 -3.72
CA PRO A 23 -9.01 15.08 -2.29
C PRO A 23 -8.41 13.68 -2.16
N GLY A 24 -7.24 13.58 -1.54
CA GLY A 24 -6.61 12.29 -1.23
C GLY A 24 -6.51 12.07 0.27
N PHE A 25 -5.82 10.99 0.65
CA PHE A 25 -5.72 10.45 2.01
C PHE A 25 -5.45 11.45 3.13
N SER A 26 -4.77 12.56 2.83
CA SER A 26 -4.50 13.60 3.82
C SER A 26 -5.71 14.29 4.43
N SER A 27 -6.74 14.58 3.65
CA SER A 27 -7.84 15.41 4.14
C SER A 27 -8.85 14.57 4.92
N SER A 28 -8.60 13.25 5.02
CA SER A 28 -9.62 12.24 5.31
C SER A 28 -10.05 12.18 6.76
N VAL A 29 -9.22 12.56 7.74
CA VAL A 29 -9.57 12.27 9.14
C VAL A 29 -10.86 12.99 9.57
N ASP A 30 -11.09 14.22 9.08
CA ASP A 30 -12.35 14.94 9.31
C ASP A 30 -13.47 14.58 8.32
N ILE A 31 -13.16 13.76 7.31
CA ILE A 31 -13.98 13.56 6.10
C ILE A 31 -14.44 12.10 5.91
N ILE A 32 -13.81 11.11 6.57
CA ILE A 32 -14.16 9.69 6.47
C ILE A 32 -15.65 9.45 6.78
N ASP A 33 -16.23 10.24 7.67
CA ASP A 33 -17.66 10.18 8.00
C ASP A 33 -18.56 11.06 7.11
N LYS A 34 -17.99 11.90 6.23
CA LYS A 34 -18.72 12.96 5.51
C LYS A 34 -18.72 12.86 3.99
N LEU A 35 -17.79 12.13 3.36
CA LEU A 35 -17.75 12.00 1.90
C LEU A 35 -17.74 10.53 1.43
N PRO A 36 -18.46 10.21 0.34
CA PRO A 36 -18.46 8.88 -0.25
C PRO A 36 -17.07 8.49 -0.79
N VAL A 37 -16.78 7.17 -0.78
CA VAL A 37 -15.50 6.57 -1.20
C VAL A 37 -15.12 6.92 -2.63
N ASP A 38 -16.14 7.05 -3.49
CA ASP A 38 -16.02 7.38 -4.91
C ASP A 38 -15.34 8.74 -5.14
N ASN A 39 -15.36 9.63 -4.16
CA ASN A 39 -14.67 10.92 -4.26
C ASN A 39 -13.14 10.78 -4.20
N PHE A 40 -12.65 9.74 -3.53
CA PHE A 40 -11.23 9.51 -3.30
C PHE A 40 -10.64 8.51 -4.29
N ILE A 41 -11.42 7.52 -4.70
CA ILE A 41 -11.00 6.50 -5.66
C ILE A 41 -11.05 7.07 -7.09
N LYS A 42 -10.01 6.80 -7.89
CA LYS A 42 -9.89 7.24 -9.28
C LYS A 42 -9.76 6.04 -10.23
N PRO A 43 -10.49 6.00 -11.36
CA PRO A 43 -10.28 4.97 -12.37
C PRO A 43 -8.89 5.14 -13.00
N THR A 44 -8.19 4.02 -13.23
CA THR A 44 -6.87 4.02 -13.86
C THR A 44 -6.91 3.92 -15.38
N GLY A 45 -8.11 3.73 -15.96
CA GLY A 45 -8.30 3.38 -17.38
C GLY A 45 -8.13 1.89 -17.67
N LEU A 46 -7.65 1.10 -16.70
CA LEU A 46 -7.63 -0.36 -16.77
C LEU A 46 -8.92 -0.92 -16.13
N PRO A 47 -9.68 -1.78 -16.83
CA PRO A 47 -10.85 -2.43 -16.27
C PRO A 47 -10.51 -3.18 -14.98
N GLY A 48 -11.30 -2.94 -13.93
CA GLY A 48 -11.12 -3.61 -12.64
C GLY A 48 -10.02 -3.01 -11.74
N LEU A 49 -9.32 -1.95 -12.16
CA LEU A 49 -8.27 -1.32 -11.36
C LEU A 49 -8.58 0.14 -11.06
N TYR A 50 -8.62 0.44 -9.77
CA TYR A 50 -8.77 1.78 -9.25
C TYR A 50 -7.55 2.20 -8.42
N LEU A 51 -7.33 3.51 -8.35
CA LEU A 51 -6.24 4.12 -7.61
C LEU A 51 -6.81 5.02 -6.51
N LEU A 52 -6.36 4.83 -5.28
CA LEU A 52 -6.54 5.80 -4.20
C LEU A 52 -5.23 6.56 -4.00
N PRO A 53 -5.13 7.82 -4.47
CA PRO A 53 -3.92 8.60 -4.30
C PRO A 53 -3.74 9.05 -2.85
N ALA A 54 -2.49 9.15 -2.41
CA ALA A 54 -2.13 9.63 -1.07
C ALA A 54 -2.65 11.05 -0.74
N GLY A 55 -2.85 11.89 -1.76
CA GLY A 55 -3.24 13.29 -1.58
C GLY A 55 -2.15 14.16 -0.97
N LYS A 56 -2.49 15.42 -0.67
CA LYS A 56 -1.56 16.40 -0.09
C LYS A 56 -1.74 16.51 1.42
N THR A 57 -0.75 16.08 2.20
CA THR A 57 -0.76 16.15 3.68
C THR A 57 0.25 17.07 4.32
N ARG A 58 -0.16 17.65 5.45
CA ARG A 58 0.72 18.35 6.40
C ARG A 58 1.30 17.41 7.46
N LEU A 59 0.62 16.29 7.73
CA LEU A 59 1.12 15.25 8.63
C LEU A 59 2.24 14.48 7.93
N ASN A 60 3.22 13.99 8.69
CA ASN A 60 4.14 13.03 8.12
C ASN A 60 3.38 11.71 7.82
N PRO A 61 3.87 10.87 6.90
CA PRO A 61 3.16 9.63 6.54
C PRO A 61 3.02 8.65 7.71
N ALA A 62 4.04 8.51 8.57
CA ALA A 62 4.01 7.61 9.71
C ALA A 62 2.88 7.94 10.69
N ASP A 63 2.70 9.22 11.00
CA ASP A 63 1.66 9.71 11.89
C ASP A 63 0.28 9.42 11.31
N LEU A 64 0.08 9.70 10.02
CA LEU A 64 -1.18 9.43 9.32
C LEU A 64 -1.51 7.93 9.32
N LEU A 65 -0.53 7.08 9.03
CA LEU A 65 -0.69 5.62 8.98
C LEU A 65 -0.93 5.00 10.35
N SER A 66 -0.42 5.64 11.40
CA SER A 66 -0.59 5.17 12.78
C SER A 66 -1.88 5.68 13.44
N MET A 67 -2.69 6.45 12.71
CA MET A 67 -3.96 6.96 13.23
C MET A 67 -4.94 5.81 13.50
N PRO A 68 -5.65 5.80 14.65
CA PRO A 68 -6.65 4.78 14.96
C PRO A 68 -7.71 4.58 13.87
N GLU A 69 -8.03 5.65 13.15
CA GLU A 69 -9.04 5.70 12.10
C GLU A 69 -8.58 5.01 10.81
N MET A 70 -7.27 4.79 10.62
CA MET A 70 -6.71 4.21 9.40
C MET A 70 -7.25 2.80 9.12
N GLY A 71 -7.35 1.95 10.15
CA GLY A 71 -7.90 0.61 10.00
C GLY A 71 -9.39 0.62 9.62
N GLN A 72 -10.15 1.59 10.15
CA GLN A 72 -11.57 1.75 9.81
C GLN A 72 -11.73 2.23 8.37
N PHE A 73 -10.87 3.17 7.95
CA PHE A 73 -10.83 3.63 6.58
C PHE A 73 -10.55 2.49 5.59
N LEU A 74 -9.52 1.67 5.83
CA LEU A 74 -9.18 0.56 4.95
C LEU A 74 -10.32 -0.46 4.87
N LYS A 75 -10.99 -0.73 5.99
CA LYS A 75 -12.18 -1.60 6.04
C LYS A 75 -13.38 -1.03 5.28
N TRP A 76 -13.55 0.29 5.29
CA TRP A 76 -14.59 0.95 4.51
C TRP A 76 -14.25 0.96 3.02
N ALA A 77 -13.01 1.32 2.69
CA ALA A 77 -12.50 1.35 1.32
C ALA A 77 -12.44 -0.05 0.67
N SER A 78 -12.44 -1.12 1.46
CA SER A 78 -12.50 -2.50 0.96
C SER A 78 -13.92 -2.96 0.62
N GLN A 79 -14.98 -2.29 1.08
CA GLN A 79 -16.37 -2.71 0.82
C GLN A 79 -16.72 -2.86 -0.68
N PRO A 80 -16.32 -1.93 -1.57
CA PRO A 80 -16.66 -2.04 -2.99
C PRO A 80 -15.68 -2.90 -3.80
N VAL A 81 -14.57 -3.38 -3.22
CA VAL A 81 -13.47 -4.03 -3.95
C VAL A 81 -13.19 -5.44 -3.42
N ASP A 82 -12.64 -6.31 -4.26
CA ASP A 82 -12.23 -7.66 -3.81
C ASP A 82 -10.88 -7.61 -3.09
N PHE A 83 -9.98 -6.73 -3.52
CA PHE A 83 -8.64 -6.61 -2.98
C PHE A 83 -8.19 -5.15 -2.86
N ILE A 84 -7.41 -4.87 -1.81
CA ILE A 84 -6.60 -3.65 -1.70
C ILE A 84 -5.14 -4.06 -1.80
N ILE A 85 -4.41 -3.45 -2.74
CA ILE A 85 -2.96 -3.58 -2.89
C ILE A 85 -2.34 -2.30 -2.32
N ILE A 86 -1.50 -2.46 -1.31
CA ILE A 86 -0.82 -1.33 -0.68
C ILE A 86 0.61 -1.27 -1.22
N ASP A 87 0.94 -0.23 -1.98
CA ASP A 87 2.34 0.05 -2.32
C ASP A 87 3.05 0.63 -1.10
N CYS A 88 4.24 0.10 -0.85
CA CYS A 88 4.93 0.23 0.42
C CYS A 88 6.39 0.67 0.18
N PRO A 89 6.97 1.55 1.01
CA PRO A 89 8.39 1.83 0.95
C PRO A 89 9.23 0.58 1.24
N PRO A 90 10.55 0.60 0.94
CA PRO A 90 11.43 -0.48 1.34
C PRO A 90 11.45 -0.66 2.87
N LEU A 91 11.64 -1.90 3.33
CA LEU A 91 11.52 -2.30 4.75
C LEU A 91 12.44 -1.57 5.73
N ASN A 92 13.47 -0.87 5.25
CA ASN A 92 14.29 0.00 6.11
C ASN A 92 13.60 1.32 6.51
N HIS A 93 12.36 1.56 6.06
CA HIS A 93 11.52 2.68 6.48
C HIS A 93 10.45 2.21 7.48
N GLY A 94 10.26 2.98 8.55
CA GLY A 94 9.27 2.65 9.60
C GLY A 94 7.84 2.49 9.08
N ASP A 95 7.43 3.29 8.10
CA ASP A 95 6.11 3.23 7.46
C ASP A 95 5.80 1.82 6.91
N ALA A 96 6.82 1.08 6.45
CA ALA A 96 6.63 -0.24 5.89
C ALA A 96 6.12 -1.25 6.93
N HIS A 97 6.56 -1.12 8.19
CA HIS A 97 6.08 -1.94 9.29
C HIS A 97 4.63 -1.62 9.65
N VAL A 98 4.26 -0.33 9.65
CA VAL A 98 2.89 0.11 9.93
C VAL A 98 1.94 -0.40 8.84
N LEU A 99 2.29 -0.22 7.56
CA LEU A 99 1.48 -0.73 6.44
C LEU A 99 1.37 -2.25 6.45
N GLY A 100 2.46 -2.97 6.78
CA GLY A 100 2.42 -4.41 6.94
C GLY A 100 1.49 -4.87 8.06
N SER A 101 1.39 -4.11 9.16
CA SER A 101 0.47 -4.41 10.27
C SER A 101 -1.00 -4.14 9.94
N LEU A 102 -1.26 -3.23 9.00
CA LEU A 102 -2.60 -2.90 8.50
C LEU A 102 -3.08 -3.87 7.40
N SER A 103 -2.18 -4.70 6.87
CA SER A 103 -2.45 -5.63 5.78
C SER A 103 -2.80 -7.02 6.28
N ASP A 104 -3.79 -7.66 5.65
CA ASP A 104 -4.14 -9.06 5.96
C ASP A 104 -3.00 -10.03 5.62
N GLN A 105 -2.28 -9.74 4.54
CA GLN A 105 -1.12 -10.49 4.04
C GLN A 105 -0.10 -9.53 3.41
N THR A 106 1.18 -9.83 3.58
CA THR A 106 2.31 -9.07 3.03
C THR A 106 3.14 -9.96 2.11
N LEU A 107 3.48 -9.45 0.93
CA LEU A 107 4.48 -10.03 0.03
C LEU A 107 5.76 -9.21 0.08
N VAL A 108 6.90 -9.88 0.26
CA VAL A 108 8.21 -9.21 0.25
C VAL A 108 8.79 -9.27 -1.15
N VAL A 109 9.15 -8.13 -1.73
CA VAL A 109 9.80 -8.07 -3.04
C VAL A 109 11.31 -7.97 -2.85
N VAL A 110 12.05 -8.85 -3.54
CA VAL A 110 13.52 -8.89 -3.55
C VAL A 110 14.03 -8.58 -4.95
N ASP A 111 14.94 -7.64 -5.06
CA ASP A 111 15.65 -7.34 -6.31
C ASP A 111 16.85 -8.27 -6.45
N ALA A 112 16.75 -9.27 -7.34
CA ALA A 112 17.79 -10.27 -7.58
C ALA A 112 19.15 -9.68 -8.02
N THR A 113 19.19 -8.42 -8.47
CA THR A 113 20.41 -7.77 -8.93
C THR A 113 21.13 -6.98 -7.85
N LYS A 114 20.47 -6.70 -6.73
CA LYS A 114 20.96 -5.78 -5.68
C LYS A 114 20.95 -6.40 -4.29
N ASP A 115 19.93 -7.17 -3.97
CA ASP A 115 19.71 -7.69 -2.63
C ASP A 115 20.52 -8.97 -2.42
N ARG A 116 21.41 -8.95 -1.43
CA ARG A 116 22.21 -10.12 -1.07
C ARG A 116 21.38 -11.09 -0.25
N MET A 117 21.59 -12.39 -0.45
CA MET A 117 20.91 -13.45 0.32
C MET A 117 20.96 -13.23 1.84
N LYS A 118 22.08 -12.76 2.38
CA LYS A 118 22.20 -12.43 3.80
C LYS A 118 21.21 -11.34 4.25
N GLN A 119 21.01 -10.30 3.44
CA GLN A 119 20.04 -9.24 3.75
C GLN A 119 18.62 -9.79 3.72
N VAL A 120 18.28 -10.61 2.72
CA VAL A 120 16.96 -11.25 2.61
C VAL A 120 16.66 -12.13 3.83
N LEU A 121 17.64 -12.92 4.28
CA LEU A 121 17.49 -13.77 5.47
C LEU A 121 17.31 -12.94 6.75
N ASN A 122 18.11 -11.90 6.95
CA ASN A 122 17.94 -10.99 8.08
C ASN A 122 16.55 -10.35 8.08
N THR A 123 16.09 -9.86 6.92
CA THR A 123 14.75 -9.28 6.78
C THR A 123 13.63 -10.27 7.10
N LYS A 124 13.80 -11.55 6.71
CA LYS A 124 12.85 -12.60 7.10
C LYS A 124 12.79 -12.77 8.62
N GLU A 125 13.93 -12.77 9.29
CA GLU A 125 14.01 -12.86 10.75
C GLU A 125 13.40 -11.63 11.43
N ASP A 126 13.69 -10.42 10.93
CA ASP A 126 13.11 -9.18 11.43
C ASP A 126 11.58 -9.20 11.32
N LEU A 127 11.05 -9.58 10.16
CA LEU A 127 9.60 -9.67 9.94
C LEU A 127 8.92 -10.78 10.76
N ALA A 128 9.62 -11.87 11.06
CA ALA A 128 9.09 -12.91 11.94
C ALA A 128 8.81 -12.39 13.37
N ASN A 129 9.49 -11.31 13.77
CA ASN A 129 9.35 -10.68 15.08
C ASN A 129 8.32 -9.53 15.12
N THR A 130 7.77 -9.09 13.98
CA THR A 130 6.91 -7.88 13.90
C THR A 130 5.41 -8.17 13.93
N GLY A 131 5.01 -9.45 13.99
CA GLY A 131 3.60 -9.86 13.90
C GLY A 131 2.97 -9.67 12.51
N ILE A 132 3.74 -9.16 11.53
CA ILE A 132 3.31 -8.97 10.15
C ILE A 132 3.16 -10.34 9.49
N LYS A 133 1.99 -10.59 8.88
CA LYS A 133 1.72 -11.85 8.17
C LYS A 133 2.36 -11.83 6.79
N VAL A 134 3.53 -12.44 6.66
CA VAL A 134 4.21 -12.58 5.37
C VAL A 134 3.76 -13.88 4.69
N CYS A 135 3.10 -13.78 3.54
CA CYS A 135 2.61 -14.95 2.79
C CYS A 135 3.62 -15.49 1.77
N GLY A 136 4.65 -14.71 1.42
CA GLY A 136 5.66 -15.15 0.47
C GLY A 136 6.63 -14.06 0.03
N LEU A 137 7.46 -14.43 -0.93
CA LEU A 137 8.52 -13.61 -1.47
C LEU A 137 8.44 -13.59 -3.00
N ILE A 138 8.56 -12.39 -3.58
CA ILE A 138 8.63 -12.17 -5.02
C ILE A 138 10.07 -11.84 -5.36
N VAL A 139 10.71 -12.70 -6.14
CA VAL A 139 12.04 -12.41 -6.71
C VAL A 139 11.85 -11.66 -8.02
N ASN A 140 12.22 -10.40 -8.03
CA ASN A 140 12.11 -9.53 -9.18
C ASN A 140 13.48 -9.33 -9.85
N LYS A 141 13.47 -8.97 -11.15
CA LYS A 141 14.67 -8.77 -11.98
C LYS A 141 15.61 -9.97 -12.02
N LEU A 142 15.05 -11.16 -11.84
CA LEU A 142 15.73 -12.36 -12.30
C LEU A 142 15.96 -12.17 -13.81
N GLY A 143 17.17 -12.47 -14.29
CA GLY A 143 17.48 -12.38 -15.72
C GLY A 143 16.52 -13.20 -16.58
N ARG A 144 16.69 -13.18 -17.90
CA ARG A 144 15.86 -14.02 -18.78
C ARG A 144 15.95 -15.47 -18.33
N TRP A 145 14.80 -16.06 -18.04
CA TRP A 145 14.63 -17.50 -18.03
C TRP A 145 14.77 -17.95 -19.49
N VAL A 146 15.93 -18.50 -19.83
CA VAL A 146 16.19 -19.14 -21.14
C VAL A 146 15.84 -20.61 -21.02
#